data_AF-A0A358AML3-F1
#
_entry.id   AF-A0A358AML3-F1
#
_cell.length_a   1.000
_cell.length_b   1.000
_cell.length_c   1.000
_cell.angle_alpha   90.00
_cell.angle_beta   90.00
_cell.angle_gamma   90.00
#
_symmetry.space_group_name_H-M   'P 1'
#
loop_
_entity.id
_entity.type
_entity.pdbx_description
1 polymer ?
#
loop_
_entity_poly.entity_id
_entity_poly.type
_entity_poly.pdbx_seq_one_letter_code
_entity_poly.pdbx_strand_id
1 'polypeptide(L)' 'MENEKCKKCGSENIIMVEYDMMHPEYYDGVSEIVCQDCGARFGRWSGKELKDGEVEKRGGRK' A
#
# COMPACT_ATOMS: atom_id res chain seq x y z
N MET A 1 -19.75 -3.71 -2.43
CA MET A 1 -18.35 -3.48 -2.03
C MET A 1 -17.52 -4.17 -3.10
N GLU A 2 -16.83 -3.39 -3.94
CA GLU A 2 -15.90 -3.98 -4.92
C GLU A 2 -14.74 -4.57 -4.13
N ASN A 3 -14.46 -5.87 -4.30
CA ASN A 3 -13.27 -6.49 -3.73
C ASN A 3 -12.05 -5.81 -4.35
N GLU A 4 -11.20 -5.17 -3.54
CA GLU A 4 -9.93 -4.65 -4.03
C GLU A 4 -9.06 -5.81 -4.51
N LYS A 5 -8.50 -5.65 -5.72
CA LYS A 5 -7.60 -6.62 -6.34
C LYS A 5 -6.24 -6.00 -6.54
N CYS A 6 -5.20 -6.83 -6.58
CA CYS A 6 -3.86 -6.41 -6.97
C CYS A 6 -3.90 -5.79 -8.37
N LYS A 7 -3.47 -4.53 -8.49
CA LYS A 7 -3.44 -3.81 -9.77
C LYS A 7 -2.43 -4.37 -10.78
N LYS A 8 -1.51 -5.24 -10.32
CA LYS A 8 -0.46 -5.85 -11.16
C LYS A 8 -0.85 -7.24 -11.67
N CYS A 9 -1.28 -8.14 -10.79
CA CYS A 9 -1.59 -9.54 -11.17
C CYS A 9 -3.07 -9.90 -11.11
N GLY A 10 -3.95 -9.02 -10.60
CA GLY A 10 -5.38 -9.26 -10.49
C GLY A 10 -5.81 -10.18 -9.33
N SER A 11 -4.88 -10.63 -8.48
CA SER A 11 -5.18 -11.45 -7.30
C SER A 11 -6.02 -10.69 -6.27
N GLU A 12 -6.93 -11.40 -5.59
CA GLU A 12 -7.68 -10.92 -4.43
C GLU A 12 -6.91 -11.13 -3.11
N ASN A 13 -5.77 -11.82 -3.14
CA ASN A 13 -4.92 -12.07 -1.96
C ASN A 13 -4.06 -10.83 -1.66
N ILE A 14 -4.71 -9.80 -1.13
CA ILE A 14 -4.09 -8.55 -0.72
C ILE A 14 -4.26 -8.33 0.79
N ILE A 15 -3.29 -7.65 1.38
CA ILE A 15 -3.37 -7.14 2.75
C ILE A 15 -3.21 -5.63 2.74
N MET A 16 -3.76 -5.00 3.78
CA MET A 16 -3.59 -3.59 4.06
C MET A 16 -2.54 -3.42 5.16
N VAL A 17 -1.58 -2.53 4.96
CA VAL A 17 -0.45 -2.32 5.87
C VAL A 17 -0.51 -0.92 6.45
N GLU A 18 -0.50 -0.85 7.76
CA GLU A 18 -0.28 0.37 8.53
C GLU A 18 1.20 0.48 8.88
N TYR A 19 1.75 1.69 8.89
CA TYR A 19 3.12 1.88 9.34
C TYR A 19 3.18 1.90 10.87
N ASP A 20 4.33 1.50 11.42
CA ASP A 20 4.62 1.66 12.84
C ASP A 20 4.55 3.13 13.27
N MET A 21 4.16 3.38 14.53
CA MET A 21 4.02 4.74 15.09
C MET A 21 5.29 5.61 14.99
N MET A 22 6.46 4.98 14.88
CA MET A 22 7.75 5.66 14.79
C MET A 22 8.15 5.98 13.34
N HIS A 23 7.39 5.51 12.34
CA HIS A 23 7.68 5.77 10.94
C HIS A 23 7.42 7.25 10.59
N PRO A 24 8.27 7.92 9.80
CA PRO A 24 8.11 9.34 9.47
C PRO A 24 6.78 9.66 8.75
N GLU A 25 6.24 8.69 8.00
CA GLU A 25 4.98 8.81 7.28
C GLU A 25 3.78 8.18 8.03
N TYR A 26 3.95 7.83 9.31
CA TYR A 26 2.87 7.28 10.13
C TYR A 26 1.65 8.19 10.19
N TYR A 27 0.48 7.55 10.20
CA TYR A 27 -0.79 8.11 10.57
C TYR A 27 -1.72 7.00 11.04
N ASP A 28 -2.85 7.36 11.64
CA ASP A 28 -3.88 6.41 12.07
C ASP A 28 -4.62 5.84 10.84
N GLY A 29 -4.09 4.74 10.29
CA GLY A 29 -4.70 3.97 9.21
C GLY A 29 -3.73 3.40 8.17
N VAL A 30 -4.33 2.75 7.17
CA VAL A 30 -3.64 1.99 6.11
C VAL A 30 -2.76 2.88 5.23
N SER A 31 -1.46 2.62 5.17
CA SER A 31 -0.52 3.36 4.32
C SER A 31 -0.34 2.68 2.96
N GLU A 32 -0.30 1.35 2.94
CA GLU A 32 -0.03 0.57 1.73
C GLU A 32 -0.97 -0.61 1.56
N ILE A 33 -1.07 -1.08 0.32
CA ILE A 33 -1.75 -2.31 -0.08
C ILE A 33 -0.68 -3.24 -0.64
N VAL A 34 -0.59 -4.46 -0.11
CA VAL A 34 0.42 -5.44 -0.49
C VAL A 34 -0.23 -6.71 -1.01
N CYS A 35 0.15 -7.14 -2.21
CA CYS A 35 -0.28 -8.42 -2.75
C CYS A 35 0.60 -9.55 -2.22
N GLN A 36 -0.01 -10.56 -1.61
CA GLN A 36 0.69 -11.71 -1.06
C GLN A 36 1.12 -12.73 -2.14
N ASP A 37 0.51 -12.70 -3.33
CA ASP A 37 0.85 -13.63 -4.41
C ASP A 37 2.01 -13.13 -5.30
N CYS A 38 2.06 -11.84 -5.61
CA CYS A 38 3.11 -11.28 -6.48
C CYS A 38 4.07 -10.31 -5.78
N GLY A 39 3.84 -10.00 -4.50
CA GLY A 39 4.67 -9.09 -3.71
C GLY A 39 4.54 -7.60 -4.08
N ALA A 40 3.67 -7.25 -5.03
CA ALA A 40 3.50 -5.85 -5.42
C ALA A 40 2.93 -5.01 -4.28
N ARG A 41 3.52 -3.84 -4.06
CA ARG A 41 3.11 -2.85 -3.05
C ARG A 41 2.54 -1.63 -3.75
N PHE A 42 1.45 -1.10 -3.21
CA PHE A 42 0.82 0.11 -3.73
C PHE A 42 0.55 1.09 -2.60
N GLY A 43 0.81 2.37 -2.84
CA GLY A 43 0.39 3.43 -1.93
C GLY A 43 -1.12 3.55 -1.89
N ARG A 44 -1.72 3.58 -0.70
CA ARG A 44 -3.18 3.67 -0.55
C ARG A 44 -3.75 4.92 -1.21
N TRP A 45 -3.11 6.08 -1.00
CA TRP A 45 -3.64 7.35 -1.51
C TRP A 45 -3.16 7.66 -2.91
N SER A 46 -1.86 7.51 -3.18
CA SER A 46 -1.26 7.81 -4.47
C SER A 46 -1.65 6.79 -5.54
N GLY A 47 -1.99 5.56 -5.12
CA GLY A 47 -2.27 4.44 -5.99
C GLY A 47 -1.06 3.93 -6.78
N LYS A 48 0.13 4.48 -6.54
CA LYS A 48 1.37 4.15 -7.24
C LYS A 48 1.93 2.81 -6.77
N GLU A 49 2.54 2.07 -7.68
CA GLU A 49 3.37 0.91 -7.32
C GLU A 49 4.63 1.42 -6.62
N LEU A 50 4.91 0.88 -5.43
CA LEU A 50 6.07 1.21 -4.60
C LEU A 50 7.15 0.14 -4.83
N LYS A 51 8.37 0.58 -5.12
CA LYS A 51 9.54 -0.29 -5.24
C LYS A 51 10.19 -0.55 -3.87
N ASP A 52 11.18 -1.43 -3.83
CA ASP A 52 11.99 -1.65 -2.63
C ASP A 52 12.59 -0.35 -2.11
N GLY A 53 12.37 -0.07 -0.83
CA GLY A 53 12.78 1.17 -0.17
C GLY A 53 11.87 2.38 -0.41
N GLU A 54 10.91 2.31 -1.33
CA GLU A 54 9.87 3.33 -1.45
C GLU A 54 8.77 3.10 -0.41
N VAL A 55 8.24 4.21 0.08
CA VAL A 55 7.15 4.26 1.06
C VAL A 55 6.10 5.24 0.55
N GLU A 56 4.83 4.95 0.82
CA GLU A 56 3.74 5.86 0.57
C GLU A 56 3.85 7.06 1.51
N LYS A 57 3.82 8.26 0.93
CA LYS A 57 3.80 9.48 1.74
C LYS A 57 2.41 9.69 2.32
N ARG A 58 2.33 10.14 3.58
CA ARG A 58 1.08 10.45 4.29
C ARG A 58 0.18 11.36 3.44
N GLY A 59 -1.03 10.92 3.13
CA GLY A 59 -2.01 11.65 2.31
C GLY A 59 -1.65 11.75 0.82
N GLY A 60 -0.76 10.90 0.30
CA GLY A 60 -0.34 10.92 -1.10
C GLY A 60 0.45 12.18 -1.49
N ARG A 61 1.15 12.80 -0.53
CA ARG A 61 2.01 13.98 -0.78
C ARG A 61 3.00 13.70 -1.91
N LYS A 62 3.26 14.69 -2.77
CA LYS A 62 4.19 14.56 -3.90
C LYS A 62 5.65 14.65 -3.44
#